data_AF-M1B152-F1
#
_entry.id   AF-M1B152-F1
#
_cell.length_a   1.000
_cell.length_b   1.000
_cell.length_c   1.000
_cell.angle_alpha   90.00
_cell.angle_beta   90.00
_cell.angle_gamma   90.00
#
_symmetry.space_group_name_H-M   'P 1'
#
loop_
_entity.id
_entity.type
_entity.pdbx_description
1 polymer ?
#
loop_
_entity_poly.entity_id
_entity_poly.type
_entity_poly.pdbx_seq_one_letter_code
_entity_poly.pdbx_strand_id
1 'polypeptide(L)'
;MQEPPLVNIPEETIKEALRVVLDEKNRPLLIHCKRGKHRTGSLVGCLRKLQKWCLTSIFDEYQRYAAEKTRVSDLRFMELFDISGFKQPPTFCSHSPN
;
A
#
# COMPACT_ATOMS: atom_id res chain seq x y z
N MET A 1 -18.37 19.83 -12.57
CA MET A 1 -17.87 18.94 -11.51
C MET A 1 -16.35 18.93 -11.62
N GLN A 2 -15.65 19.59 -10.71
CA GLN A 2 -14.20 19.72 -10.79
C GLN A 2 -13.58 18.45 -10.21
N GLU A 3 -12.98 17.62 -11.07
CA GLU A 3 -12.13 16.52 -10.61
C GLU A 3 -11.02 17.16 -9.77
N PRO A 4 -10.84 16.74 -8.50
CA PRO A 4 -9.78 17.30 -7.68
C PRO A 4 -8.44 17.08 -8.40
N PRO A 5 -7.49 18.03 -8.32
CA PRO A 5 -6.22 17.93 -9.04
C PRO A 5 -5.62 16.57 -8.77
N LEU A 6 -5.11 15.93 -9.84
CA LEU A 6 -4.38 14.68 -9.79
C LEU A 6 -3.20 14.85 -8.85
N VAL A 7 -3.42 14.66 -7.55
CA VAL A 7 -2.36 14.59 -6.54
C VAL A 7 -1.71 13.24 -6.78
N ASN A 8 -0.89 13.19 -7.82
CA ASN A 8 -0.12 12.03 -8.19
C ASN A 8 0.87 11.81 -7.05
N ILE A 9 0.70 10.73 -6.31
CA ILE A 9 1.62 10.42 -5.21
C ILE A 9 2.94 10.05 -5.89
N PRO A 10 4.04 10.79 -5.65
CA PRO A 10 5.31 10.46 -6.28
C PRO A 10 5.74 9.06 -5.82
N GLU A 11 6.07 8.21 -6.79
CA GLU A 11 6.48 6.83 -6.55
C GLU A 11 7.65 6.75 -5.55
N GLU A 12 8.61 7.69 -5.68
CA GLU A 12 9.76 7.78 -4.79
C GLU A 12 9.36 7.99 -3.32
N THR A 13 8.35 8.82 -3.04
CA THR A 13 7.85 9.01 -1.67
C THR A 13 7.23 7.75 -1.10
N ILE A 14 6.51 6.97 -1.92
CA ILE A 14 5.99 5.66 -1.51
C ILE A 14 7.15 4.69 -1.25
N LYS A 15 8.19 4.70 -2.09
CA LYS A 15 9.37 3.85 -1.88
C LYS A 15 10.09 4.17 -0.59
N GLU A 16 10.33 5.44 -0.29
CA GLU A 16 10.95 5.89 0.95
C GLU A 16 10.11 5.50 2.17
N ALA A 17 8.80 5.76 2.13
CA ALA A 17 7.89 5.35 3.19
C ALA A 17 7.89 3.83 3.39
N LEU A 18 7.94 3.06 2.31
CA LEU A 18 7.97 1.59 2.37
C LEU A 18 9.27 1.09 3.01
N ARG A 19 10.43 1.73 2.76
CA ARG A 19 11.70 1.43 3.45
C ARG A 19 11.57 1.62 4.97
N VAL A 20 10.95 2.73 5.40
CA VAL A 20 10.72 3.01 6.83
C VAL A 20 9.79 1.97 7.46
N VAL A 21 8.74 1.57 6.76
CA VAL A 21 7.77 0.57 7.23
C VAL A 21 8.37 -0.84 7.32
N LEU A 22 9.29 -1.18 6.42
CA LEU A 22 9.96 -2.49 6.41
C LEU A 22 11.05 -2.61 7.50
N ASP A 23 11.58 -1.50 8.00
CA ASP A 23 12.58 -1.51 9.08
C ASP A 23 11.92 -1.85 10.43
N GLU A 24 12.34 -2.99 10.99
CA GLU A 24 11.80 -3.52 12.24
C GLU A 24 12.11 -2.63 13.45
N LYS A 25 13.16 -1.82 13.37
CA LYS A 25 13.56 -0.88 14.43
C LYS A 25 12.53 0.24 14.65
N ASN A 26 11.71 0.52 13.65
CA ASN A 26 10.69 1.55 13.73
C ASN A 26 9.38 1.07 14.37
N ARG A 27 9.28 -0.21 14.74
CA ARG A 27 8.05 -0.78 15.31
C ARG A 27 7.96 -0.49 16.81
N PRO A 28 6.76 -0.13 17.34
CA PRO A 28 5.48 0.05 16.64
C PRO A 28 5.37 1.37 15.88
N LEU A 29 4.82 1.34 14.66
CA LEU A 29 4.66 2.52 13.79
C LEU A 29 3.20 2.74 13.37
N LEU A 30 2.80 4.00 13.22
CA LEU A 30 1.48 4.40 12.71
C LEU A 30 1.61 5.02 11.32
N ILE A 31 0.95 4.41 10.33
CA ILE A 31 0.83 4.99 8.99
C ILE A 31 -0.48 5.79 8.92
N HIS A 32 -0.41 7.08 8.64
CA HIS A 32 -1.61 7.90 8.46
C HIS A 32 -1.44 8.95 7.35
N CYS A 33 -2.57 9.44 6.87
CA CYS A 33 -2.63 10.65 6.06
C CYS A 33 -3.76 11.55 6.59
N LYS A 34 -4.31 12.46 5.78
CA LYS A 34 -5.39 13.34 6.24
C LYS A 34 -6.64 12.58 6.64
N ARG A 35 -6.97 11.49 5.91
CA ARG A 35 -8.20 10.71 6.13
C ARG A 35 -7.96 9.20 6.15
N GLY A 36 -6.71 8.75 6.06
CA GLY A 36 -6.35 7.33 5.99
C GLY A 36 -6.81 6.59 4.73
N LYS A 37 -7.19 7.29 3.65
CA LYS A 37 -7.78 6.68 2.44
C LYS A 37 -6.78 6.49 1.31
N HIS A 38 -6.48 7.56 0.57
CA HIS A 38 -5.68 7.50 -0.67
C HIS A 38 -4.21 7.18 -0.40
N ARG A 39 -3.45 8.11 0.18
CA ARG A 39 -2.01 7.94 0.42
C ARG A 39 -1.67 6.74 1.30
N THR A 40 -2.44 6.57 2.38
CA THR A 40 -2.30 5.42 3.27
C THR A 40 -2.63 4.12 2.55
N GLY A 41 -3.74 4.08 1.80
CA GLY A 41 -4.15 2.89 1.05
C GLY A 41 -3.16 2.51 -0.05
N SER A 42 -2.61 3.48 -0.79
CA SER A 42 -1.57 3.21 -1.80
C SER A 42 -0.31 2.61 -1.17
N LEU A 43 0.17 3.15 -0.05
CA LEU A 43 1.34 2.61 0.65
C LEU A 43 1.08 1.21 1.20
N VAL A 44 -0.08 1.00 1.84
CA VAL A 44 -0.47 -0.30 2.38
C VAL A 44 -0.65 -1.32 1.25
N GLY A 45 -1.23 -0.93 0.12
CA GLY A 45 -1.36 -1.81 -1.04
C GLY A 45 -0.01 -2.22 -1.63
N CYS A 46 0.96 -1.30 -1.71
CA CYS A 46 2.33 -1.65 -2.09
C CYS A 46 2.98 -2.61 -1.09
N LEU A 47 2.73 -2.43 0.21
CA LEU A 47 3.18 -3.37 1.25
C LEU A 47 2.54 -4.76 1.08
N ARG A 48 1.23 -4.84 0.79
CA ARG A 48 0.56 -6.12 0.51
C ARG A 48 1.10 -6.81 -0.74
N LYS A 49 1.45 -6.03 -1.77
CA LYS A 49 2.11 -6.53 -2.98
C LYS A 49 3.45 -7.19 -2.64
N LEU A 50 4.24 -6.60 -1.74
CA LEU A 50 5.47 -7.22 -1.22
C LEU A 50 5.20 -8.50 -0.41
N GLN A 51 4.08 -8.56 0.30
CA GLN A 51 3.62 -9.76 1.02
C GLN A 51 3.04 -10.85 0.08
N LYS A 52 3.13 -10.68 -1.24
CA LYS A 52 2.60 -11.60 -2.26
C LYS A 52 1.09 -11.81 -2.20
N TRP A 53 0.34 -10.80 -1.77
CA TRP A 53 -1.12 -10.83 -1.89
C TRP A 53 -1.52 -10.72 -3.36
N CYS A 54 -2.62 -11.36 -3.76
CA CYS A 54 -3.16 -11.18 -5.09
C CYS A 54 -3.78 -9.79 -5.24
N LEU A 55 -3.72 -9.22 -6.45
CA LEU A 55 -4.21 -7.86 -6.72
C LEU A 55 -5.69 -7.69 -6.32
N THR A 56 -6.52 -8.71 -6.51
CA THR A 56 -7.93 -8.69 -6.08
C THR A 56 -8.07 -8.45 -4.58
N SER A 57 -7.31 -9.14 -3.74
CA SER A 57 -7.34 -8.94 -2.28
C SER A 57 -6.80 -7.57 -1.87
N ILE A 58 -5.79 -7.06 -2.59
CA ILE A 58 -5.24 -5.72 -2.35
C ILE A 58 -6.30 -4.66 -2.67
N PHE A 59 -6.99 -4.80 -3.79
CA PHE A 59 -8.03 -3.87 -4.21
C PHE A 59 -9.25 -3.92 -3.30
N ASP A 60 -9.66 -5.12 -2.87
CA ASP A 60 -10.74 -5.29 -1.89
C ASP A 60 -10.41 -4.60 -0.55
N GLU A 61 -9.19 -4.78 -0.03
CA GLU A 61 -8.73 -4.08 1.18
C GLU A 61 -8.77 -2.55 0.99
N TYR A 62 -8.21 -2.06 -0.12
CA TYR A 62 -8.20 -0.62 -0.42
C TYR A 62 -9.63 -0.05 -0.54
N GLN A 63 -10.51 -0.72 -1.27
CA GLN A 63 -11.90 -0.29 -1.47
C GLN A 63 -12.67 -0.26 -0.14
N ARG A 64 -12.44 -1.23 0.74
CA ARG A 64 -13.05 -1.28 2.07
C ARG A 64 -12.71 -0.03 2.89
N TYR A 65 -11.46 0.43 2.86
CA TYR A 65 -11.03 1.62 3.61
C TYR A 65 -11.35 2.94 2.89
N ALA A 66 -11.27 2.97 1.56
CA ALA A 66 -11.60 4.15 0.77
C ALA A 66 -13.12 4.42 0.74
N ALA A 67 -13.93 3.35 0.81
CA ALA A 67 -15.38 3.34 0.66
C ALA A 67 -15.80 4.08 -0.63
N GLU A 68 -16.80 4.97 -0.55
CA GLU A 68 -17.33 5.76 -1.67
C GLU A 68 -16.31 6.72 -2.32
N LYS A 69 -15.08 6.82 -1.79
CA LYS A 69 -14.03 7.71 -2.32
C LYS A 69 -12.87 6.94 -2.97
N THR A 70 -13.13 5.71 -3.40
CA THR A 70 -12.20 4.88 -4.18
C THR A 70 -11.79 5.62 -5.45
N ARG A 71 -10.49 5.66 -5.72
CA ARG A 71 -9.94 6.25 -6.95
C ARG A 71 -9.34 5.16 -7.82
N VAL A 72 -9.74 5.13 -9.09
CA VAL A 72 -9.18 4.20 -10.08
C VAL A 72 -7.68 4.47 -10.31
N SER A 73 -7.25 5.73 -10.20
CA SER A 73 -5.83 6.11 -10.26
C SER A 73 -4.98 5.38 -9.22
N ASP A 74 -5.50 5.21 -8.00
CA ASP A 74 -4.76 4.59 -6.89
C ASP A 74 -4.68 3.07 -7.12
N LEU A 75 -5.75 2.46 -7.64
CA LEU A 75 -5.75 1.05 -8.04
C LEU A 75 -4.70 0.77 -9.12
N ARG A 76 -4.68 1.62 -10.16
CA ARG A 76 -3.72 1.52 -11.26
C ARG A 76 -2.29 1.75 -10.78
N PHE A 77 -2.08 2.67 -9.84
CA PHE A 77 -0.78 2.88 -9.21
C PHE A 77 -0.30 1.62 -8.49
N MET A 78 -1.15 0.98 -7.67
CA MET A 78 -0.79 -0.25 -6.95
C MET A 78 -0.48 -1.41 -7.93
N GLU A 79 -1.22 -1.51 -9.03
CA GLU A 79 -0.98 -2.49 -10.09
C GLU A 79 0.39 -2.30 -10.76
N LEU A 80 0.74 -1.06 -11.12
CA LEU A 80 1.96 -0.73 -11.86
C LEU A 80 3.20 -0.57 -10.97
N PHE A 81 3.05 -0.39 -9.66
CA PHE A 81 4.15 -0.12 -8.74
C PHE A 81 5.22 -1.23 -8.79
N ASP A 82 6.47 -0.85 -9.07
CA ASP A 82 7.58 -1.80 -9.11
C ASP A 82 8.08 -2.13 -7.69
N ILE A 83 8.09 -3.42 -7.38
CA ILE A 83 8.54 -3.98 -6.11
C ILE A 83 9.94 -4.60 -6.17
N SER A 84 10.58 -4.62 -7.33
CA SER A 84 11.87 -5.31 -7.57
C SER A 84 12.99 -4.85 -6.62
N GLY A 85 12.95 -3.59 -6.16
CA GLY A 85 13.95 -2.98 -5.28
C GLY A 85 13.80 -3.29 -3.78
N PHE A 86 12.82 -4.09 -3.37
CA PHE A 86 12.53 -4.35 -1.95
C PHE A 86 12.77 -5.81 -1.57
N LYS A 87 13.39 -6.01 -0.39
CA LYS A 87 13.48 -7.34 0.22
C LYS A 87 12.09 -7.72 0.76
N GLN A 88 11.68 -8.95 0.49
CA GLN A 88 10.41 -9.46 0.98
C GLN A 88 10.44 -9.47 2.52
N PRO A 89 9.46 -8.85 3.20
CA PRO A 89 9.34 -9.03 4.63
C PRO A 89 9.09 -10.52 4.91
N PRO A 90 9.55 -11.06 6.05
CA PRO A 90 9.20 -12.43 6.43
C PRO A 90 7.68 -12.55 6.40
N THR A 91 7.18 -13.32 5.44
CA THR A 91 5.76 -13.62 5.34
C THR A 91 5.41 -14.42 6.58
N PHE A 92 4.61 -13.83 7.48
CA PHE A 92 3.89 -14.58 8.49
C PHE A 92 2.79 -15.40 7.80
N CYS A 93 3.19 -16.35 6.96
CA CYS A 93 2.35 -17.47 6.61
C CYS A 93 2.41 -18.41 7.82
N SER A 94 1.37 -18.37 8.63
CA SER A 94 1.06 -19.34 9.66
C SER A 94 0.71 -20.70 9.03
N HIS A 95 1.66 -21.32 8.34
CA HIS A 95 1.67 -22.76 8.19
C HIS A 95 2.63 -23.28 9.25
N SER A 96 2.07 -23.60 10.42
CA SER A 96 2.69 -24.59 11.28
C SER A 96 2.56 -25.91 10.53
N PRO A 97 3.65 -26.56 10.09
CA PRO A 97 3.57 -27.96 9.71
C PRO A 97 3.26 -28.73 11.01
N ASN A 98 2.07 -29.33 11.07
CA ASN A 98 1.86 -30.50 11.93
C ASN A 98 2.41 -31.72 11.18
#